data_AF-A0A7W1ARC3-F1
#
_entry.id   AF-A0A7W1ARC3-F1
#
_cell.length_a   1.000
_cell.length_b   1.000
_cell.length_c   1.000
_cell.angle_alpha   90.00
_cell.angle_beta   90.00
_cell.angle_gamma   90.00
#
_symmetry.space_group_name_H-M   'P 1'
#
loop_
_entity.id
_entity.type
_entity.pdbx_description
1 polymer ?
#
loop_
_entity_poly.entity_id
_entity_poly.type
_entity_poly.pdbx_seq_one_letter_code
_entity_poly.pdbx_strand_id
1 'polypeptide(L)'
;MESRQPPGNLGAAFDPRQRIYRDPFNELVVFVISAVSAALTVPVILLIVGAFVGKIHFLPFVGLSVVLELLLIFGLTRPQMKPPERVQWALLWGLTAAAMGAAFWELVFVNVIQ
;
A
#
# COMPACT_ATOMS: atom_id res chain seq x y z
N MET A 1 -6.12 22.00 34.63
CA MET A 1 -4.94 22.73 34.10
C MET A 1 -4.72 22.25 32.68
N GLU A 2 -5.09 23.08 31.72
CA GLU A 2 -5.05 22.76 30.29
C GLU A 2 -3.62 22.92 29.77
N SER A 3 -2.98 21.82 29.37
CA SER A 3 -1.63 21.84 28.82
C SER A 3 -1.66 22.35 27.37
N ARG A 4 -1.38 23.64 27.20
CA ARG A 4 -1.11 24.24 25.88
C ARG A 4 0.09 23.51 25.25
N GLN A 5 -0.14 22.78 24.16
CA GLN A 5 0.94 22.31 23.30
C GLN A 5 1.65 23.53 22.68
N PRO A 6 2.98 23.62 22.74
CA PRO A 6 3.70 24.73 22.11
C PRO A 6 3.57 24.65 20.58
N PRO A 7 3.54 25.80 19.88
CA PRO A 7 3.46 25.84 18.43
C PRO A 7 4.67 25.09 17.84
N GLY A 8 4.40 24.29 16.80
CA GLY A 8 5.36 23.36 16.18
C GLY A 8 6.73 23.98 15.97
N ASN A 9 7.73 23.40 16.64
CA ASN A 9 9.12 23.83 16.54
C ASN A 9 9.67 23.36 15.18
N LEU A 10 9.68 24.24 14.17
CA LEU A 10 10.26 23.96 12.85
C LEU A 10 11.73 23.50 12.94
N GLY A 11 12.43 23.85 14.02
CA GLY A 11 13.80 23.39 14.29
C GLY A 11 13.92 21.91 14.64
N ALA A 12 12.85 21.26 15.11
CA ALA A 12 12.85 19.82 15.41
C ALA A 12 12.98 18.95 14.13
N ALA A 13 12.56 19.50 12.97
CA ALA A 13 12.74 18.84 11.68
C ALA A 13 14.19 18.83 11.18
N PHE A 14 15.05 19.70 11.73
CA PHE A 14 16.47 19.78 11.39
C PHE A 14 17.38 19.09 12.41
N ASP A 15 16.83 18.48 13.46
CA ASP A 15 17.60 17.67 14.41
C ASP A 15 17.72 16.22 13.89
N PRO A 16 18.90 15.78 13.43
CA PRO A 16 19.09 14.44 12.88
C PRO A 16 18.92 13.32 13.93
N ARG A 17 18.82 13.67 15.21
CA ARG A 17 18.58 12.71 16.30
C ARG A 17 17.10 12.46 16.56
N GLN A 18 16.22 13.33 16.07
CA GLN A 18 14.79 13.10 16.16
C GLN A 18 14.32 12.30 14.96
N ARG A 19 13.80 11.10 15.21
CA ARG A 19 13.08 10.35 14.18
C ARG A 19 11.80 11.12 13.84
N ILE A 20 11.77 11.74 12.67
CA ILE A 20 10.59 12.41 12.12
C ILE A 20 9.58 11.32 11.73
N TYR A 21 8.84 10.81 12.71
CA TYR A 21 7.86 9.74 12.55
C TYR A 21 6.55 10.20 11.90
N ARG A 22 6.38 11.51 11.70
CA ARG A 22 5.22 12.13 11.04
C ARG A 22 5.75 13.17 10.07
N ASP A 23 6.22 12.70 8.93
CA ASP A 23 6.45 13.56 7.77
C ASP A 23 5.22 13.45 6.85
N PRO A 24 4.41 14.53 6.71
CA PRO A 24 3.27 14.56 5.80
C PRO A 24 3.66 14.17 4.36
N PHE A 25 4.90 14.44 3.95
CA PHE A 25 5.39 14.05 2.64
C PHE A 25 5.54 12.54 2.52
N ASN A 26 6.11 11.87 3.52
CA ASN A 26 6.21 10.40 3.54
C ASN A 26 4.83 9.73 3.49
N GLU A 27 3.86 10.22 4.25
CA GLU A 27 2.48 9.70 4.22
C GLU A 27 1.82 9.89 2.86
N LEU A 28 1.99 11.06 2.23
CA LEU A 28 1.48 11.33 0.89
C LEU A 28 2.13 10.42 -0.17
N VAL A 29 3.44 10.22 -0.10
CA VAL A 29 4.15 9.34 -1.04
C VAL A 29 3.65 7.90 -0.91
N VAL A 30 3.50 7.39 0.31
CA VAL A 30 2.93 6.06 0.53
C VAL A 30 1.52 5.99 -0.02
N PHE A 31 0.67 6.97 0.31
CA PHE A 31 -0.71 7.02 -0.16
C PHE A 31 -0.82 6.97 -1.68
N VAL A 32 -0.06 7.81 -2.39
CA VAL A 32 -0.11 7.89 -3.85
C VAL A 32 0.41 6.59 -4.47
N ILE A 33 1.54 6.08 -3.99
CA ILE A 33 2.11 4.82 -4.50
C ILE A 33 1.11 3.69 -4.31
N SER A 34 0.53 3.55 -3.12
CA SER A 34 -0.43 2.50 -2.81
C SER A 34 -1.72 2.61 -3.63
N ALA A 35 -2.24 3.83 -3.81
CA ALA A 35 -3.42 4.06 -4.63
C ALA A 35 -3.20 3.59 -6.07
N VAL A 36 -2.06 3.96 -6.65
CA VAL A 36 -1.70 3.58 -8.02
C VAL A 36 -1.41 2.09 -8.12
N SER A 37 -0.68 1.51 -7.16
CA SER A 37 -0.31 0.10 -7.22
C SER A 37 -1.49 -0.83 -7.00
N ALA A 38 -2.34 -0.55 -6.02
CA ALA A 38 -3.52 -1.37 -5.75
C ALA A 38 -4.55 -1.29 -6.89
N ALA A 39 -4.72 -0.11 -7.50
CA ALA A 39 -5.72 0.08 -8.55
C ALA A 39 -5.26 -0.43 -9.93
N LEU A 40 -3.96 -0.34 -10.23
CA LEU A 40 -3.44 -0.57 -11.57
C LEU A 40 -2.26 -1.55 -11.58
N THR A 41 -1.15 -1.19 -10.91
CA THR A 41 0.12 -1.89 -11.10
C THR A 41 0.04 -3.36 -10.72
N VAL A 42 -0.48 -3.68 -9.54
CA VAL A 42 -0.55 -5.05 -9.04
C VAL A 42 -1.53 -5.91 -9.86
N PRO A 43 -2.79 -5.49 -10.12
CA PRO A 43 -3.70 -6.27 -10.95
C PRO A 43 -3.17 -6.50 -12.37
N VAL A 44 -2.54 -5.51 -13.00
CA VAL A 44 -1.97 -5.63 -14.35
C VAL A 44 -0.77 -6.59 -14.37
N ILE A 45 0.12 -6.53 -13.39
CA ILE A 45 1.24 -7.49 -13.29
C ILE A 45 0.69 -8.91 -13.14
N LEU A 46 -0.32 -9.11 -12.30
CA LEU A 46 -0.93 -10.42 -12.12
C LEU A 46 -1.70 -10.90 -13.37
N LEU A 47 -2.30 -9.99 -14.14
CA LEU A 47 -2.87 -10.31 -15.46
C LEU A 47 -1.78 -10.86 -16.40
N ILE A 48 -0.64 -10.16 -16.50
CA ILE A 48 0.48 -10.60 -17.35
C ILE A 48 0.98 -11.98 -16.91
N VAL A 49 1.19 -12.19 -15.60
CA VAL A 49 1.60 -13.49 -15.05
C VAL A 49 0.55 -14.56 -15.35
N GLY A 50 -0.73 -14.23 -15.17
CA GLY A 50 -1.86 -15.10 -15.49
C GLY A 50 -1.87 -15.52 -16.95
N ALA A 51 -1.49 -14.64 -17.87
CA ALA A 51 -1.46 -14.94 -19.30
C ALA A 51 -0.38 -15.98 -19.64
N PHE A 52 0.72 -16.01 -18.89
CA PHE A 52 1.77 -17.02 -19.06
C PHE A 52 1.45 -18.35 -18.35
N VAL A 53 0.80 -18.30 -17.18
CA VAL A 53 0.55 -19.48 -16.34
C VAL A 53 -0.78 -20.17 -16.70
N GLY A 54 -1.76 -19.44 -17.22
CA GLY A 54 -3.05 -19.92 -17.72
C GLY A 54 -4.06 -20.42 -16.68
N LYS A 55 -3.65 -20.71 -15.43
CA LYS A 55 -4.52 -21.34 -14.41
C LYS A 55 -4.40 -20.69 -13.03
N ILE A 56 -4.59 -19.38 -12.94
CA ILE A 56 -4.75 -18.72 -11.63
C ILE A 56 -6.21 -18.82 -11.22
N HIS A 57 -6.49 -19.13 -9.96
CA HIS A 57 -7.84 -19.10 -9.38
C HIS A 57 -8.10 -17.80 -8.63
N PHE A 58 -9.37 -17.46 -8.41
CA PHE A 58 -9.80 -16.22 -7.75
C PHE A 58 -9.10 -15.97 -6.40
N LEU A 59 -9.17 -16.92 -5.46
CA LEU A 59 -8.60 -16.75 -4.13
C LEU A 59 -7.07 -16.52 -4.15
N PRO A 60 -6.27 -17.32 -4.90
CA PRO A 60 -4.86 -17.02 -5.13
C PRO A 60 -4.62 -15.65 -5.76
N PHE A 61 -5.41 -15.23 -6.74
CA PHE A 61 -5.25 -13.92 -7.39
C PHE A 61 -5.44 -12.77 -6.40
N VAL A 62 -6.50 -12.82 -5.59
CA VAL A 62 -6.78 -11.83 -4.55
C VAL A 62 -5.69 -11.85 -3.48
N GLY A 63 -5.31 -13.03 -2.99
CA GLY A 63 -4.25 -13.17 -1.99
C GLY A 63 -2.90 -12.64 -2.46
N LEU A 64 -2.53 -12.93 -3.71
CA LEU A 64 -1.31 -12.39 -4.33
C LEU A 64 -1.40 -10.88 -4.51
N SER A 65 -2.58 -10.33 -4.83
CA SER A 65 -2.77 -8.88 -4.92
C SER A 65 -2.44 -8.19 -3.60
N VAL A 66 -2.94 -8.74 -2.48
CA VAL A 66 -2.64 -8.24 -1.14
C VAL A 66 -1.15 -8.34 -0.82
N VAL A 67 -0.54 -9.51 -1.05
CA VAL A 67 0.87 -9.74 -0.72
C VAL A 67 1.78 -8.81 -1.53
N LEU A 68 1.55 -8.67 -2.83
CA LEU A 68 2.34 -7.79 -3.70
C LEU A 68 2.19 -6.32 -3.31
N GLU A 69 0.97 -5.89 -2.97
CA GLU A 69 0.74 -4.52 -2.50
C GLU A 69 1.54 -4.24 -1.21
N LEU A 70 1.48 -5.14 -0.23
CA LEU A 70 2.22 -4.99 1.02
C LEU A 70 3.74 -5.01 0.80
N LEU A 71 4.23 -5.82 -0.15
CA LEU A 71 5.64 -5.84 -0.54
C LEU A 71 6.07 -4.55 -1.24
N LEU A 72 5.22 -3.97 -2.08
CA LEU A 72 5.50 -2.66 -2.70
C LEU A 72 5.58 -1.57 -1.65
N ILE A 73 4.62 -1.49 -0.74
CA ILE A 73 4.62 -0.46 0.29
C ILE A 73 5.82 -0.66 1.24
N PHE A 74 5.91 -1.80 1.90
CA PHE A 74 6.90 -1.96 2.97
C PHE A 74 8.29 -2.37 2.50
N GLY A 75 8.39 -3.02 1.33
CA GLY A 75 9.66 -3.43 0.75
C GLY A 75 10.31 -2.33 -0.08
N LEU A 76 9.54 -1.65 -0.94
CA LEU A 76 10.07 -0.65 -1.87
C LEU A 76 10.09 0.76 -1.24
N THR A 77 8.97 1.26 -0.72
CA THR A 77 8.92 2.63 -0.20
C THR A 77 9.52 2.76 1.20
N ARG A 78 9.60 1.64 1.94
CA ARG A 78 10.22 1.54 3.28
C ARG A 78 9.82 2.71 4.19
N PRO A 79 8.51 2.90 4.42
CA PRO A 79 8.02 4.10 5.06
C PRO A 79 8.50 4.21 6.51
N GLN A 80 8.92 5.42 6.88
CA GLN A 80 9.36 5.75 8.23
C GLN A 80 8.13 6.04 9.10
N MET A 81 7.51 4.98 9.62
CA MET A 81 6.29 5.04 10.43
C MET A 81 6.49 4.36 11.79
N LYS A 82 5.67 4.73 12.77
CA LYS A 82 5.64 4.00 14.06
C LYS A 82 5.05 2.61 13.84
N PRO A 83 5.43 1.60 14.66
CA PRO A 83 4.88 0.25 14.54
C PRO A 83 3.34 0.14 14.46
N PRO A 84 2.54 0.84 15.31
CA PRO A 84 1.08 0.76 15.21
C PRO A 84 0.52 1.38 13.93
N GLU A 85 1.08 2.50 13.48
CA GLU A 85 0.68 3.14 12.22
C GLU A 85 0.97 2.21 11.04
N ARG A 86 2.13 1.55 11.03
CA ARG A 86 2.49 0.57 10.01
C ARG A 86 1.43 -0.53 9.87
N VAL A 87 0.91 -1.03 10.98
CA VAL A 87 -0.16 -2.05 10.98
C VAL A 87 -1.45 -1.48 10.41
N GLN A 88 -1.83 -0.24 10.78
CA GLN A 88 -3.02 0.42 10.22
C GLN A 88 -2.91 0.61 8.71
N TRP A 89 -1.75 1.05 8.21
CA TRP A 89 -1.48 1.18 6.78
C TRP A 89 -1.50 -0.17 6.06
N ALA A 90 -0.92 -1.22 6.66
CA ALA A 90 -0.96 -2.57 6.11
C ALA A 90 -2.40 -3.09 6.00
N LEU A 91 -3.22 -2.86 7.02
CA LEU A 91 -4.63 -3.27 7.00
C LEU A 91 -5.43 -2.48 5.97
N LEU A 92 -5.29 -1.17 5.94
CA LEU A 92 -5.97 -0.31 4.97
C LEU A 92 -5.69 -0.76 3.55
N TRP A 93 -4.40 -0.80 3.17
CA TRP A 93 -4.02 -1.10 1.79
C TRP A 93 -4.10 -2.57 1.44
N GLY A 94 -3.92 -3.46 2.41
CA GLY A 94 -4.18 -4.89 2.21
C GLY A 94 -5.65 -5.14 1.86
N LEU A 95 -6.59 -4.51 2.59
CA LEU A 95 -8.02 -4.63 2.27
C LEU A 95 -8.39 -3.94 0.95
N THR A 96 -7.82 -2.76 0.67
CA THR A 96 -8.03 -2.07 -0.61
C THR A 96 -7.52 -2.92 -1.78
N ALA A 97 -6.34 -3.52 -1.67
CA ALA A 97 -5.80 -4.41 -2.69
C ALA A 97 -6.65 -5.68 -2.85
N ALA A 98 -7.21 -6.22 -1.77
CA ALA A 98 -8.14 -7.35 -1.86
C ALA A 98 -9.41 -6.96 -2.65
N ALA A 99 -10.00 -5.81 -2.32
CA ALA A 99 -11.21 -5.32 -2.99
C ALA A 99 -10.95 -4.98 -4.46
N MET A 100 -9.86 -4.25 -4.76
CA MET A 100 -9.48 -3.90 -6.13
C MET A 100 -9.09 -5.13 -6.95
N GLY A 101 -8.34 -6.07 -6.36
CA GLY A 101 -7.99 -7.33 -6.99
C GLY A 101 -9.21 -8.18 -7.30
N ALA A 102 -10.17 -8.27 -6.37
CA ALA A 102 -11.43 -8.97 -6.61
C ALA A 102 -12.27 -8.31 -7.70
N ALA A 103 -12.39 -6.98 -7.69
CA ALA A 103 -13.09 -6.23 -8.74
C ALA A 103 -12.42 -6.43 -10.11
N PHE A 104 -11.10 -6.35 -10.17
CA PHE A 104 -10.34 -6.54 -11.41
C PHE A 104 -10.48 -7.98 -11.93
N TRP A 105 -10.53 -8.97 -11.05
CA TRP A 105 -10.75 -10.35 -11.43
C TRP A 105 -12.06 -10.52 -12.20
N GLU A 106 -13.17 -10.05 -11.61
CA GLU A 106 -14.51 -10.17 -12.19
C GLU A 106 -14.67 -9.34 -13.47
N LEU A 107 -14.11 -8.14 -13.49
CA LEU A 107 -14.28 -7.20 -14.61
C LEU A 107 -13.35 -7.49 -15.78
N VAL A 108 -12.13 -7.98 -15.52
CA VAL A 108 -11.06 -8.08 -16.54
C VAL A 108 -10.51 -9.49 -16.64
N PHE A 109 -9.99 -10.05 -15.54
CA PHE A 109 -9.17 -11.27 -15.61
C PHE A 109 -9.94 -12.47 -16.17
N VAL A 110 -11.16 -12.73 -15.65
CA VAL A 110 -12.02 -13.83 -16.11
C VAL A 110 -12.40 -13.67 -17.58
N ASN A 111 -12.65 -12.43 -18.03
CA ASN A 111 -13.10 -12.17 -19.39
C ASN A 111 -11.96 -12.23 -20.43
N VAL A 112 -10.69 -12.17 -19.99
CA VAL A 112 -9.53 -12.09 -20.88
C VAL A 112 -8.70 -13.38 -20.90
N ILE A 113 -8.57 -14.07 -19.77
CA ILE A 113 -7.58 -15.17 -19.61
C ILE A 113 -8.22 -16.55 -19.40
N GLN A 114 -9.41 -16.64 -18.80
CA GLN A 114 -10.09 -17.93 -18.62
C GLN A 114 -10.90 -18.32 -19.86
#